data_AF-A0A839RNM3-F1
#
_entry.id   AF-A0A839RNM3-F1
#
_cell.length_a   1.000
_cell.length_b   1.000
_cell.length_c   1.000
_cell.angle_alpha   90.00
_cell.angle_beta   90.00
_cell.angle_gamma   90.00
#
_symmetry.space_group_name_H-M   'P 1'
#
loop_
_entity.id
_entity.type
_entity.pdbx_description
1 polymer ?
#
loop_
_entity_poly.entity_id
_entity_poly.type
_entity_poly.pdbx_seq_one_letter_code
_entity_poly.pdbx_strand_id
1 'polypeptide(L)' 'MRGGGLILTIALIWLIIGAIAAGQRGLYTDTPENCPGISTLAVTVIAGPLNYFGVNPEVEECILPEPSQ' A
#
# COMPACT_ATOMS: atom_id res chain seq x y z
N MET A 1 19.54 23.61 -3.90
CA MET A 1 18.88 22.55 -4.70
C MET A 1 19.55 21.16 -4.58
N ARG A 2 20.33 20.86 -3.53
CA ARG A 2 21.07 19.57 -3.44
C ARG A 2 20.30 18.43 -2.76
N GLY A 3 19.23 18.71 -2.03
CA GLY A 3 18.43 17.69 -1.31
C GLY A 3 17.31 17.04 -2.11
N GLY A 4 16.78 17.73 -3.13
CA GLY A 4 15.61 17.24 -3.88
C GLY A 4 15.86 15.95 -4.67
N GLY A 5 17.06 15.79 -5.22
CA GLY A 5 17.43 14.58 -5.97
C GLY A 5 17.44 13.32 -5.10
N LEU A 6 18.03 13.40 -3.90
CA LEU A 6 18.10 12.26 -2.99
C LEU A 6 16.71 11.82 -2.53
N ILE A 7 15.85 12.78 -2.15
CA ILE A 7 14.47 12.48 -1.72
C ILE A 7 13.70 11.78 -2.85
N LEU A 8 13.83 12.27 -4.09
CA LEU A 8 13.19 11.65 -5.26
C LEU A 8 13.69 10.21 -5.47
N THR A 9 15.01 9.99 -5.41
CA THR A 9 15.59 8.65 -5.56
C THR A 9 15.06 7.68 -4.50
N ILE A 10 14.99 8.12 -3.24
CA ILE A 10 14.44 7.31 -2.14
C ILE A 10 12.96 7.01 -2.40
N ALA A 11 12.16 8.01 -2.81
CA ALA A 11 10.75 7.81 -3.12
C ALA A 11 10.53 6.85 -4.31
N LEU A 12 11.39 6.87 -5.32
CA LEU A 12 11.32 5.93 -6.45
C LEU A 12 11.62 4.50 -5.99
N ILE A 13 12.68 4.30 -5.21
CA ILE A 13 13.01 2.98 -4.64
C ILE A 13 11.84 2.47 -3.79
N TRP A 14 11.25 3.35 -2.98
CA TRP A 14 10.08 3.05 -2.17
C TRP A 14 8.89 2.54 -3.01
N LEU A 15 8.53 3.26 -4.08
CA LEU A 15 7.44 2.86 -4.96
C LEU A 15 7.72 1.54 -5.70
N ILE A 16 8.97 1.26 -6.07
CA ILE A 16 9.36 -0.01 -6.68
C ILE A 16 9.13 -1.16 -5.71
N ILE A 17 9.54 -1.01 -4.45
CA ILE A 17 9.29 -2.02 -3.41
C ILE A 17 7.78 -2.22 -3.22
N GLY A 18 7.00 -1.14 -3.24
CA GLY A 18 5.55 -1.18 -3.13
C GLY A 18 4.87 -1.92 -4.28
N ALA A 19 5.33 -1.69 -5.51
CA ALA A 19 4.87 -2.43 -6.68
C ALA A 19 5.20 -3.93 -6.58
N ILE A 20 6.38 -4.28 -6.06
CA ILE A 20 6.71 -5.69 -5.82
C ILE A 20 5.76 -6.29 -4.77
N ALA A 21 5.47 -5.56 -3.68
CA ALA A 21 4.56 -6.00 -2.62
C ALA A 21 3.13 -6.23 -3.14
N ALA A 22 2.63 -5.35 -4.01
CA ALA A 22 1.34 -5.51 -4.67
C ALA A 22 1.30 -6.78 -5.55
N GLY A 23 2.38 -7.06 -6.28
CA GLY A 23 2.52 -8.28 -7.08
C GLY A 23 2.57 -9.55 -6.24
N GLN A 24 3.29 -9.53 -5.11
CA GLN A 24 3.32 -10.65 -4.16
C GLN A 24 1.95 -10.98 -3.56
N ARG A 25 1.05 -9.99 -3.49
CA ARG A 25 -0.34 -10.16 -3.04
C ARG A 25 -1.31 -10.57 -4.14
N GLY A 26 -0.85 -10.75 -5.38
CA GLY A 26 -1.70 -11.09 -6.53
C GLY A 26 -2.54 -9.92 -7.04
N LEU A 27 -2.30 -8.68 -6.59
CA LEU A 27 -3.19 -7.56 -6.89
C LEU A 27 -3.22 -7.12 -8.37
N TYR A 28 -2.30 -7.63 -9.20
CA TYR A 28 -2.30 -7.34 -10.63
C TYR A 28 -3.27 -8.20 -11.44
N THR A 29 -3.66 -9.36 -10.91
CA THR A 29 -4.55 -10.31 -11.60
C THR A 29 -5.85 -10.54 -10.85
N ASP A 30 -5.80 -10.46 -9.53
CA ASP A 30 -6.88 -10.94 -8.67
C ASP A 30 -7.77 -9.80 -8.16
N THR A 31 -7.37 -8.53 -8.36
CA THR A 31 -8.16 -7.38 -7.94
C THR A 31 -9.08 -6.91 -9.08
N PRO A 32 -10.40 -6.76 -8.84
CA PRO A 32 -11.30 -6.21 -9.84
C PRO A 32 -10.90 -4.77 -10.21
N GLU A 33 -10.99 -4.43 -11.49
CA GLU A 33 -10.69 -3.08 -12.00
C GLU A 33 -11.84 -2.08 -11.72
N ASN A 34 -12.21 -1.96 -10.44
CA ASN A 34 -13.22 -1.04 -9.94
C ASN A 34 -12.61 -0.11 -8.87
N CYS A 35 -13.36 0.91 -8.43
CA CYS A 35 -12.90 1.87 -7.42
C CYS A 35 -12.25 1.22 -6.17
N PRO A 36 -12.86 0.19 -5.53
CA PRO A 36 -12.23 -0.46 -4.38
C PRO A 36 -10.97 -1.27 -4.73
N GLY A 37 -10.93 -1.93 -5.89
CA GLY A 37 -9.73 -2.66 -6.30
C GLY A 37 -8.55 -1.75 -6.63
N ILE A 38 -8.80 -0.67 -7.39
CA ILE A 38 -7.77 0.31 -7.73
C ILE A 38 -7.26 1.03 -6.48
N SER A 39 -8.16 1.41 -5.56
CA SER A 39 -7.74 2.03 -4.29
C SER A 39 -6.93 1.06 -3.42
N THR A 40 -7.30 -0.21 -3.37
CA THR A 40 -6.53 -1.24 -2.65
C THR A 40 -5.13 -1.40 -3.25
N LEU A 41 -5.01 -1.45 -4.57
CA LEU A 41 -3.72 -1.50 -5.26
C LEU A 41 -2.87 -0.27 -4.95
N ALA A 42 -3.43 0.93 -5.09
CA ALA A 42 -2.73 2.19 -4.86
C ALA A 42 -2.22 2.31 -3.40
N VAL A 43 -3.07 1.99 -2.43
CA VAL A 43 -2.68 1.99 -1.00
C VAL A 43 -1.61 0.95 -0.74
N THR A 44 -1.70 -0.23 -1.36
CA THR A 44 -0.68 -1.28 -1.22
C THR A 44 0.67 -0.85 -1.79
N VAL A 45 0.71 -0.11 -2.90
CA VAL A 45 1.99 0.40 -3.44
C VAL A 45 2.60 1.45 -2.51
N ILE A 46 1.79 2.32 -1.91
CA ILE A 46 2.30 3.41 -1.04
C ILE A 46 2.70 2.87 0.34
N ALA A 47 1.85 2.06 0.96
CA ALA A 47 2.01 1.56 2.33
C ALA A 47 2.68 0.18 2.40
N GLY A 48 2.71 -0.57 1.31
CA GLY A 48 3.32 -1.91 1.22
C GLY A 48 4.75 -1.97 1.75
N PRO A 49 5.64 -1.01 1.40
CA PRO A 49 7.02 -1.01 1.90
C PRO A 49 7.12 -0.93 3.42
N LEU A 50 6.17 -0.28 4.10
CA LEU A 50 6.16 -0.17 5.57
C LEU A 50 6.10 -1.54 6.25
N ASN A 51 5.45 -2.54 5.63
CA ASN A 51 5.40 -3.90 6.16
C ASN A 51 6.79 -4.55 6.23
N TYR A 52 7.69 -4.26 5.28
CA TYR A 52 9.08 -4.77 5.32
C TYR A 52 9.93 -4.07 6.40
N PHE A 53 9.49 -2.91 6.88
CA PHE A 53 10.09 -2.25 8.03
C PHE A 53 9.50 -2.75 9.36
N GLY A 54 8.62 -3.77 9.34
CA GLY A 54 8.02 -4.34 10.54
C GLY A 54 7.01 -3.41 11.22
N VAL A 55 6.55 -2.37 10.51
CA VAL A 55 5.47 -1.51 10.98
C VAL A 55 4.19 -2.32 10.86
N ASN A 56 3.65 -2.78 11.99
CA ASN A 56 2.36 -3.46 12.07
C ASN A 56 1.31 -2.45 12.58
N PRO A 57 0.61 -1.72 11.70
CA PRO A 57 -0.45 -0.82 12.13
C PRO A 57 -1.66 -1.65 12.56
N GLU A 58 -1.69 -2.04 13.83
CA GLU A 58 -2.90 -2.57 14.47
C GLU A 58 -3.88 -1.42 14.69
N VAL A 59 -5.10 -1.58 14.20
CA VAL A 59 -6.19 -0.67 14.50
C VAL A 59 -6.66 -1.02 15.91
N GLU A 60 -6.28 -0.21 16.90
CA GLU A 60 -6.60 -0.50 18.31
C GLU A 60 -8.12 -0.58 18.56
N GLU A 61 -8.92 0.21 17.82
CA GLU A 61 -10.37 0.25 17.98
C GLU A 61 -11.09 0.28 16.61
N CYS A 62 -11.55 -0.90 16.16
CA CYS A 62 -12.50 -1.01 15.05
C CYS A 62 -13.93 -1.09 15.60
N ILE A 63 -14.66 0.03 15.60
CA ILE A 63 -16.10 0.01 15.87
C ILE A 63 -16.82 -0.46 14.60
N LEU A 64 -17.07 -1.77 14.51
CA LEU A 64 -17.84 -2.36 13.43
C LEU A 64 -19.34 -2.13 13.70
N PRO A 65 -20.10 -1.51 12.76
CA PRO A 65 -21.55 -1.44 12.88
C PRO A 65 -22.16 -2.83 12.81
N GLU A 66 -23.26 -3.05 13.55
CA GLU A 66 -23.98 -4.32 13.53
C GLU A 66 -24.52 -4.59 12.11
N PRO A 67 -24.32 -5.80 11.54
CA PRO A 67 -24.78 -6.10 10.20
C PRO A 67 -26.31 -6.05 10.16
N SER A 68 -26.86 -5.16 9.33
CA SER A 68 -28.28 -5.17 9.00
C SER A 68 -28.56 -6.36 8.08
N GLN A 69 -29.39 -7.30 8.55
CA GLN A 69 -29.99 -8.36 7.74
C GLN A 69 -31.02 -7.80 6.76
#